data_AF-A0A7W1RCU1-F1
#
_entry.id   AF-A0A7W1RCU1-F1
#
_cell.length_a   1.000
_cell.length_b   1.000
_cell.length_c   1.000
_cell.angle_alpha   90.00
_cell.angle_beta   90.00
_cell.angle_gamma   90.00
#
_symmetry.space_group_name_H-M   'P 1'
#
loop_
_entity.id
_entity.type
_entity.pdbx_description
1 polymer ?
#
loop_
_entity_poly.entity_id
_entity_poly.type
_entity_poly.pdbx_seq_one_letter_code
_entity_poly.pdbx_strand_id
1 'polypeptide(L)'
;MAVLGLVIERPNQTVAWYANALAQRFPRAGFGKSIAYNALRQMARGDAVRVSCTQETGGRDGSLDRYEAIAEGHDIFQSWMFRPPTAIPAVRQALYGRIALARLEDLPRLISVVREEELIATHLYEKANEELREHEARRRHRSGVSKTRADFERQIHETWMYVGPLHWSSRATLCLTVLDCLEDIAQEAGITLKGREPTDGEHRQARAG
;
A
#
# COMPACT_ATOMS: atom_id res chain seq x y z
N MET A 1 2.57 -12.65 6.56
CA MET A 1 2.98 -13.53 5.44
C MET A 1 4.20 -13.02 4.69
N ALA A 2 4.28 -11.74 4.30
CA ALA A 2 5.50 -11.19 3.67
C ALA A 2 6.79 -11.46 4.49
N VAL A 3 6.75 -11.24 5.82
CA VAL A 3 7.87 -11.54 6.73
C VAL A 3 8.20 -13.04 6.75
N LEU A 4 7.21 -13.93 6.75
CA LEU A 4 7.42 -15.38 6.70
C LEU A 4 8.06 -15.81 5.37
N GLY A 5 7.67 -15.20 4.26
CA GLY A 5 8.33 -15.42 2.96
C GLY A 5 9.81 -15.01 2.98
N LEU A 6 10.17 -13.91 3.65
CA LEU A 6 11.57 -13.51 3.84
C LEU A 6 12.35 -14.52 4.68
N VAL A 7 11.74 -15.08 5.74
CA VAL A 7 12.35 -16.12 6.58
C VAL A 7 12.57 -17.40 5.79
N ILE A 8 11.60 -17.81 4.97
CA ILE A 8 11.72 -18.98 4.09
C ILE A 8 12.83 -18.79 3.05
N GLU A 9 12.91 -17.59 2.45
CA GLU A 9 13.93 -17.30 1.44
C GLU A 9 15.34 -17.26 2.02
N ARG A 10 15.51 -16.64 3.20
CA ARG A 10 16.78 -16.56 3.90
C ARG A 10 16.60 -16.85 5.38
N PRO A 11 16.73 -18.13 5.80
CA PRO A 11 16.61 -18.50 7.19
C PRO A 11 17.80 -18.01 8.03
N ASN A 12 17.67 -18.11 9.34
CA ASN A 12 18.71 -17.87 10.34
C ASN A 12 19.26 -16.43 10.37
N GLN A 13 18.45 -15.46 9.92
CA GLN A 13 18.75 -14.03 10.04
C GLN A 13 18.14 -13.44 11.32
N THR A 14 18.65 -12.26 11.70
CA THR A 14 18.14 -11.51 12.84
C THR A 14 16.89 -10.71 12.46
N VAL A 15 16.11 -10.32 13.46
CA VAL A 15 14.93 -9.45 13.27
C VAL A 15 15.27 -8.14 12.56
N ALA A 16 16.44 -7.55 12.84
CA ALA A 16 16.90 -6.32 12.20
C ALA A 16 17.14 -6.50 10.69
N TRP A 17 17.69 -7.66 10.31
CA TRP A 17 17.87 -8.01 8.90
C TRP A 17 16.51 -8.11 8.19
N TYR A 18 15.56 -8.86 8.76
CA TYR A 18 14.23 -9.02 8.16
C TYR A 18 13.48 -7.68 8.10
N ALA A 19 13.61 -6.82 9.10
CA ALA A 19 13.00 -5.48 9.09
C ALA A 19 13.55 -4.59 7.95
N ASN A 20 14.86 -4.64 7.72
CA ASN A 20 15.48 -3.92 6.61
C ASN A 20 15.11 -4.52 5.25
N ALA A 21 15.14 -5.85 5.13
CA ALA A 21 14.73 -6.55 3.91
C ALA A 21 13.26 -6.28 3.55
N LEU A 22 12.37 -6.22 4.54
CA LEU A 22 10.96 -5.89 4.35
C LEU A 22 10.79 -4.47 3.81
N ALA A 23 11.47 -3.48 4.40
CA ALA A 23 11.39 -2.10 3.95
C ALA A 23 12.00 -1.89 2.55
N GLN A 24 13.11 -2.59 2.24
CA GLN A 24 13.80 -2.46 0.96
C GLN A 24 13.08 -3.17 -0.18
N ARG A 25 12.49 -4.36 0.08
CA ARG A 25 11.86 -5.17 -0.97
C ARG A 25 10.41 -4.78 -1.23
N PHE A 26 9.72 -4.23 -0.25
CA PHE A 26 8.32 -3.85 -0.35
C PHE A 26 8.08 -2.37 -0.04
N PRO A 27 8.84 -1.43 -0.65
CA PRO A 27 8.75 -0.01 -0.30
C PRO A 27 7.36 0.56 -0.55
N ARG A 28 6.67 0.09 -1.61
CA ARG A 28 5.31 0.53 -1.95
C ARG A 28 4.21 -0.14 -1.13
N ALA A 29 4.50 -1.23 -0.41
CA ALA A 29 3.54 -1.85 0.50
C ALA A 29 3.44 -1.11 1.84
N GLY A 30 4.30 -0.09 2.07
CA GLY A 30 4.25 0.74 3.28
C GLY A 30 4.59 -0.01 4.57
N PHE A 31 5.29 -1.14 4.48
CA PHE A 31 5.61 -1.92 5.66
C PHE A 31 6.64 -1.18 6.54
N GLY A 32 6.19 -0.71 7.70
CA GLY A 32 7.09 -0.20 8.73
C GLY A 32 7.98 -1.30 9.31
N LYS A 33 9.20 -0.95 9.74
CA LYS A 33 10.15 -1.89 10.35
C LYS A 33 9.55 -2.67 11.53
N SER A 34 8.71 -2.01 12.33
CA SER A 34 8.00 -2.59 13.47
C SER A 34 7.15 -3.81 13.12
N ILE A 35 6.69 -3.95 11.87
CA ILE A 35 5.93 -5.12 11.41
C ILE A 35 6.75 -6.39 11.52
N ALA A 36 8.03 -6.35 11.14
CA ALA A 36 8.90 -7.52 11.25
C ALA A 36 9.11 -7.94 12.71
N TYR A 37 9.34 -6.97 13.61
CA TYR A 37 9.51 -7.23 15.05
C TYR A 37 8.27 -7.89 15.66
N ASN A 38 7.09 -7.34 15.38
CA ASN A 38 5.84 -7.88 15.91
C ASN A 38 5.49 -9.23 15.30
N ALA A 39 5.62 -9.36 13.97
CA ALA A 39 5.26 -10.59 13.26
C ALA A 39 6.16 -11.77 13.67
N LEU A 40 7.48 -11.58 13.77
CA LEU A 40 8.39 -12.66 14.15
C LEU A 40 8.14 -13.14 15.58
N ARG A 41 7.97 -12.21 16.52
CA ARG A 41 7.62 -12.57 17.91
C ARG A 41 6.30 -13.32 17.97
N GLN A 42 5.28 -12.86 17.25
CA GLN A 42 3.97 -13.52 17.21
C GLN A 42 4.05 -14.91 16.56
N MET A 43 4.82 -15.07 15.47
CA MET A 43 4.98 -16.36 14.80
C MET A 43 5.83 -17.36 15.59
N ALA A 44 6.70 -16.89 16.49
CA ALA A 44 7.54 -17.74 17.34
C ALA A 44 6.86 -18.16 18.64
N ARG A 45 5.88 -17.39 19.14
CA ARG A 45 5.28 -17.58 20.48
C ARG A 45 3.76 -17.60 20.52
N GLY A 46 3.09 -17.43 19.39
CA GLY A 46 1.64 -17.45 19.32
C GLY A 46 1.07 -18.87 19.30
N ASP A 47 -0.25 -18.97 19.34
CA ASP A 47 -0.99 -20.24 19.37
C ASP A 47 -0.80 -21.10 18.10
N ALA A 48 -0.36 -20.48 17.00
CA ALA A 48 0.04 -21.15 15.77
C ALA A 48 1.48 -20.74 15.41
N VAL A 49 2.44 -21.50 15.93
CA VAL A 49 3.87 -21.29 15.68
C VAL A 49 4.16 -21.54 14.21
N ARG A 50 4.92 -20.64 13.59
CA ARG A 50 5.31 -20.73 12.16
C ARG A 50 6.80 -20.63 11.94
N VAL A 51 7.53 -20.17 12.95
CA VAL A 51 8.98 -20.03 12.91
C VAL A 51 9.58 -20.55 14.20
N SER A 52 10.71 -21.23 14.11
CA SER A 52 11.58 -21.49 15.25
C SER A 52 12.41 -20.24 15.54
N CYS A 53 12.75 -20.05 16.81
CA CYS A 53 13.55 -18.92 17.29
C CYS A 53 14.71 -19.47 18.11
N THR A 54 15.93 -19.35 17.59
CA THR A 54 17.15 -19.72 18.30
C THR A 54 17.67 -18.50 19.03
N GLN A 55 17.66 -18.56 20.37
CA GLN A 55 18.16 -17.48 21.22
C GLN A 55 19.68 -17.56 21.30
N GLU A 56 20.39 -16.54 20.78
CA GLU A 56 21.86 -16.52 20.81
C GLU A 56 22.45 -16.05 22.15
N THR A 57 21.64 -15.55 23.07
CA THR A 57 22.10 -15.18 24.42
C THR A 57 20.92 -15.18 25.39
N GLY A 58 21.09 -15.77 26.58
CA GLY A 58 20.05 -15.86 27.63
C GLY A 58 19.63 -14.52 28.27
N GLY A 59 19.76 -13.40 27.55
CA GLY A 59 19.36 -12.07 27.95
C GLY A 59 17.93 -11.70 27.50
N ARG A 60 17.35 -10.66 28.10
CA ARG A 60 16.02 -10.14 27.73
C ARG A 60 15.97 -9.47 26.35
N ASP A 61 17.12 -9.19 25.73
CA ASP A 61 17.22 -8.56 24.42
C ASP A 61 17.29 -9.61 23.30
N GLY A 62 16.14 -9.89 22.67
CA GLY A 62 16.02 -10.84 21.55
C GLY A 62 16.43 -10.24 20.20
N SER A 63 17.25 -9.19 20.17
CA SER A 63 17.70 -8.53 18.95
C SER A 63 18.62 -9.42 18.09
N LEU A 64 19.33 -10.34 18.72
CA LEU A 64 20.20 -11.34 18.09
C LEU A 64 19.51 -12.69 17.84
N ASP A 65 18.23 -12.82 18.22
CA ASP A 65 17.46 -14.03 17.96
C ASP A 65 17.42 -14.34 16.45
N ARG A 66 17.66 -15.60 16.10
CA ARG A 66 17.64 -16.09 14.73
C ARG A 66 16.36 -16.86 14.46
N TYR A 67 15.77 -16.61 13.30
CA TYR A 67 14.48 -17.19 12.92
C TYR A 67 14.60 -18.07 11.68
N GLU A 68 13.94 -19.22 11.73
CA GLU A 68 13.80 -20.16 10.62
C GLU A 68 12.34 -20.63 10.55
N ALA A 69 11.83 -20.86 9.34
CA ALA A 69 10.46 -21.34 9.18
C ALA A 69 10.38 -22.83 9.52
N ILE A 70 9.38 -23.24 10.29
CA ILE A 70 9.09 -24.66 10.51
C ILE A 70 8.23 -25.20 9.35
N ALA A 71 8.09 -26.53 9.24
CA ALA A 71 7.30 -27.17 8.19
C ALA A 71 5.88 -26.59 8.06
N GLU A 72 5.17 -26.40 9.17
CA GLU A 72 3.84 -25.78 9.18
C GLU A 72 3.86 -24.33 8.68
N GLY A 73 4.93 -23.58 8.95
CA GLY A 73 5.16 -22.25 8.41
C GLY A 73 5.30 -22.26 6.89
N HIS A 74 5.99 -23.25 6.33
CA HIS A 74 6.08 -23.44 4.87
C HIS A 74 4.70 -23.74 4.27
N ASP A 75 3.93 -24.65 4.85
CA ASP A 75 2.61 -25.03 4.35
C ASP A 75 1.64 -23.85 4.38
N ILE A 76 1.64 -23.07 5.47
CA ILE A 76 0.82 -21.87 5.60
C ILE A 76 1.22 -20.82 4.54
N PHE A 77 2.52 -20.63 4.31
CA PHE A 77 2.99 -19.70 3.27
C PHE A 77 2.56 -20.15 1.87
N GLN A 78 2.74 -21.42 1.56
CA GLN A 78 2.32 -22.01 0.27
C GLN A 78 0.81 -21.87 0.06
N SER A 79 0.01 -22.19 1.08
CA SER A 79 -1.44 -22.00 1.01
C SER A 79 -1.81 -20.53 0.80
N TRP A 80 -1.14 -19.59 1.45
CA TRP A 80 -1.39 -18.16 1.25
C TRP A 80 -1.05 -17.69 -0.17
N MET A 81 0.03 -18.22 -0.76
CA MET A 81 0.46 -17.85 -2.12
C MET A 81 -0.52 -18.29 -3.21
N PHE A 82 -1.15 -19.47 -3.05
CA PHE A 82 -1.87 -20.12 -4.15
C PHE A 82 -3.36 -20.33 -3.88
N ARG A 83 -3.85 -20.08 -2.66
CA ARG A 83 -5.27 -20.16 -2.34
C ARG A 83 -5.88 -18.76 -2.35
N PRO A 84 -6.95 -18.51 -3.12
CA PRO A 84 -7.72 -17.28 -3.00
C PRO A 84 -8.22 -17.06 -1.57
N PRO A 85 -8.34 -15.81 -1.11
CA PRO A 85 -8.95 -15.54 0.19
C PRO A 85 -10.40 -16.06 0.20
N THR A 86 -10.77 -16.75 1.28
CA THR A 86 -12.13 -17.31 1.46
C THR A 86 -13.12 -16.27 1.98
N ALA A 87 -12.63 -15.14 2.51
CA ALA A 87 -13.43 -14.04 2.99
C ALA A 87 -13.14 -12.76 2.18
N ILE A 88 -14.11 -11.86 2.14
CA ILE A 88 -13.94 -10.53 1.54
C ILE A 88 -12.79 -9.83 2.29
N PRO A 89 -11.71 -9.43 1.61
CA PRO A 89 -10.61 -8.74 2.25
C PRO A 89 -11.08 -7.44 2.89
N ALA A 90 -10.69 -7.21 4.15
CA ALA A 90 -11.02 -5.97 4.83
C ALA A 90 -10.34 -4.78 4.13
N VAL A 91 -11.14 -3.87 3.56
CA VAL A 91 -10.65 -2.60 3.00
C VAL A 91 -10.51 -1.61 4.14
N ARG A 92 -9.28 -1.44 4.65
CA ARG A 92 -8.98 -0.51 5.75
C ARG A 92 -8.60 0.85 5.18
N GLN A 93 -9.58 1.76 5.10
CA GLN A 93 -9.35 3.14 4.70
C GLN A 93 -9.79 4.08 5.81
N ALA A 94 -8.87 4.92 6.29
CA ALA A 94 -9.16 5.89 7.34
C ALA A 94 -10.29 6.86 6.93
N LEU A 95 -10.40 7.16 5.64
CA LEU A 95 -11.46 7.99 5.07
C LEU A 95 -12.86 7.49 5.42
N TYR A 96 -13.12 6.18 5.39
CA TYR A 96 -14.43 5.64 5.74
C TYR A 96 -14.79 5.91 7.20
N GLY A 97 -13.82 5.76 8.11
CA GLY A 97 -14.02 6.09 9.52
C GLY A 97 -14.27 7.59 9.72
N ARG A 98 -13.53 8.45 9.00
CA ARG A 98 -13.73 9.91 9.06
C ARG A 98 -15.14 10.31 8.62
N ILE A 99 -15.61 9.77 7.49
CA ILE A 99 -16.96 10.05 6.98
C ILE A 99 -18.02 9.55 7.97
N ALA A 100 -17.91 8.30 8.43
CA ALA A 100 -18.90 7.69 9.31
C ALA A 100 -19.04 8.40 10.68
N LEU A 101 -18.01 9.13 11.11
CA LEU A 101 -17.96 9.82 12.40
C LEU A 101 -18.08 11.34 12.29
N ALA A 102 -18.08 11.90 11.08
CA ALA A 102 -18.14 13.33 10.88
C ALA A 102 -19.51 13.89 11.26
N ARG A 103 -19.51 15.07 11.87
CA ARG A 103 -20.71 15.87 12.09
C ARG A 103 -20.78 17.00 11.07
N LEU A 104 -21.93 17.65 10.99
CA LEU A 104 -22.18 18.71 10.02
C LEU A 104 -21.17 19.87 10.16
N GLU A 105 -20.81 20.23 11.39
CA GLU A 105 -19.82 21.27 11.68
C GLU A 105 -18.39 20.90 11.26
N ASP A 106 -18.10 19.60 11.10
CA ASP A 106 -16.78 19.10 10.71
C ASP A 106 -16.58 19.13 9.18
N LEU A 107 -17.66 19.35 8.42
CA LEU A 107 -17.71 19.21 6.97
C LEU A 107 -16.66 20.05 6.22
N PRO A 108 -16.43 21.35 6.54
CA PRO A 108 -15.37 22.13 5.89
C PRO A 108 -13.96 21.53 6.11
N ARG A 109 -13.70 21.01 7.31
CA ARG A 109 -12.40 20.39 7.64
C ARG A 109 -12.27 19.05 6.95
N LEU A 110 -13.32 18.25 6.92
CA LEU A 110 -13.32 16.97 6.23
C LEU A 110 -13.05 17.17 4.73
N ILE A 111 -13.74 18.11 4.08
CA ILE A 111 -13.50 18.46 2.67
C ILE A 111 -12.03 18.81 2.43
N SER A 112 -11.43 19.66 3.28
CA SER A 112 -10.01 20.01 3.15
C SER A 112 -9.08 18.79 3.26
N VAL A 113 -9.37 17.86 4.18
CA VAL A 113 -8.58 16.64 4.35
C VAL A 113 -8.72 15.72 3.15
N VAL A 114 -9.93 15.59 2.59
CA VAL A 114 -10.14 14.74 1.40
C VAL A 114 -9.48 15.36 0.16
N ARG A 115 -9.48 16.69 0.01
CA ARG A 115 -8.73 17.39 -1.05
C ARG A 115 -7.23 17.14 -0.94
N GLU A 116 -6.67 17.22 0.26
CA GLU A 116 -5.24 16.91 0.46
C GLU A 116 -4.93 15.44 0.12
N GLU A 117 -5.79 14.51 0.51
CA GLU A 117 -5.63 13.10 0.19
C GLU A 117 -5.75 12.82 -1.33
N GLU A 118 -6.64 13.53 -2.02
CA GLU A 118 -6.75 13.50 -3.49
C GLU A 118 -5.43 13.95 -4.14
N LEU A 119 -4.90 15.10 -3.74
CA LEU A 119 -3.64 15.62 -4.27
C LEU A 119 -2.47 14.66 -4.05
N ILE A 120 -2.39 14.05 -2.86
CA ILE A 120 -1.39 13.02 -2.56
C ILE A 120 -1.57 11.81 -3.47
N ALA A 121 -2.80 11.31 -3.64
CA ALA A 121 -3.07 10.16 -4.50
C ALA A 121 -2.74 10.45 -5.96
N THR A 122 -3.09 11.63 -6.48
CA THR A 122 -2.77 12.08 -7.84
C THR A 122 -1.27 12.19 -8.06
N HIS A 123 -0.54 12.80 -7.13
CA HIS A 123 0.92 12.87 -7.19
C HIS A 123 1.58 11.48 -7.19
N LEU A 124 1.11 10.57 -6.33
CA LEU A 124 1.63 9.20 -6.26
C LEU A 124 1.27 8.38 -7.52
N TYR A 125 0.12 8.65 -8.13
CA TYR A 125 -0.26 8.09 -9.42
C TYR A 125 0.71 8.55 -10.52
N GLU A 126 0.96 9.85 -10.64
CA GLU A 126 1.87 10.40 -11.64
C GLU A 126 3.26 9.78 -11.55
N LYS A 127 3.81 9.74 -10.33
CA LYS A 127 5.10 9.11 -10.05
C LYS A 127 5.10 7.61 -10.41
N ALA A 128 4.08 6.87 -9.98
CA ALA A 128 4.00 5.44 -10.27
C ALA A 128 3.87 5.17 -11.78
N ASN A 129 3.17 6.04 -12.51
CA ASN A 129 2.96 5.94 -13.95
C ASN A 129 4.22 6.31 -14.74
N GLU A 130 5.01 7.28 -14.27
CA GLU A 130 6.33 7.58 -14.82
C GLU A 130 7.28 6.39 -14.68
N GLU A 131 7.38 5.81 -13.50
CA GLU A 131 8.23 4.64 -13.27
C GLU A 131 7.80 3.44 -14.14
N LEU A 132 6.50 3.26 -14.37
CA LEU A 132 5.98 2.25 -15.29
C LEU A 132 6.42 2.53 -16.75
N ARG A 133 6.31 3.77 -17.22
CA ARG A 133 6.76 4.16 -18.57
C ARG A 133 8.25 3.89 -18.76
N GLU A 134 9.08 4.24 -17.78
CA GLU A 134 10.53 3.93 -17.82
C GLU A 134 10.79 2.43 -17.83
N HIS A 135 10.04 1.66 -17.05
CA HIS A 135 10.15 0.20 -17.02
C HIS A 135 9.79 -0.41 -18.38
N GLU A 136 8.70 0.01 -19.00
CA GLU A 136 8.27 -0.45 -20.32
C GLU A 136 9.27 -0.08 -21.42
N ALA A 137 9.80 1.16 -21.40
CA ALA A 137 10.85 1.57 -22.30
C ALA A 137 12.07 0.65 -22.17
N ARG A 138 12.55 0.38 -20.95
CA ARG A 138 13.67 -0.54 -20.70
C ARG A 138 13.37 -1.99 -21.09
N ARG A 139 12.11 -2.43 -21.04
CA ARG A 139 11.71 -3.78 -21.50
C ARG A 139 11.75 -3.89 -23.02
N ARG A 140 11.28 -2.88 -23.75
CA ARG A 140 11.32 -2.86 -25.23
C ARG A 140 12.75 -2.95 -25.76
N HIS A 141 13.68 -2.22 -25.16
CA HIS A 141 15.11 -2.24 -25.53
C HIS A 141 15.81 -3.58 -25.26
N ARG A 142 15.28 -4.42 -24.36
CA ARG A 142 15.84 -5.73 -24.00
C ARG A 142 15.15 -6.89 -24.71
N SER A 143 14.24 -6.60 -25.65
CA SER A 143 13.57 -7.61 -26.47
C SER A 143 14.59 -8.26 -27.42
N GLY A 144 14.67 -9.60 -27.41
CA GLY A 144 15.57 -10.37 -28.28
C GLY A 144 16.84 -10.93 -27.62
N VAL A 145 17.10 -10.61 -26.36
CA VAL A 145 18.21 -11.22 -25.59
C VAL A 145 17.73 -12.53 -24.95
N SER A 146 18.57 -13.58 -25.01
CA SER A 146 18.32 -14.83 -24.28
C SER A 146 18.20 -14.55 -22.77
N LYS A 147 17.13 -15.04 -22.16
CA LYS A 147 16.80 -14.76 -20.75
C LYS A 147 17.24 -15.89 -19.85
N THR A 148 17.87 -15.54 -18.73
CA THR A 148 18.20 -16.48 -17.65
C THR A 148 16.99 -16.68 -16.72
N ARG A 149 17.05 -17.71 -15.87
CA ARG A 149 16.06 -17.91 -14.80
C ARG A 149 15.90 -16.68 -13.90
N ALA A 150 17.02 -16.06 -13.51
CA ALA A 150 17.02 -14.85 -12.68
C ALA A 150 16.32 -13.68 -13.38
N ASP A 151 16.39 -13.59 -14.72
CA ASP A 151 15.67 -12.57 -15.48
C ASP A 151 14.15 -12.78 -15.45
N PHE A 152 13.68 -14.02 -15.44
CA PHE A 152 12.27 -14.34 -15.30
C PHE A 152 11.77 -14.07 -13.88
N GLU A 153 12.52 -14.49 -12.86
CA GLU A 153 12.18 -14.20 -11.47
C GLU A 153 12.11 -12.68 -11.23
N ARG A 154 13.06 -11.91 -11.78
CA ARG A 154 13.00 -10.44 -11.74
C ARG A 154 11.74 -9.90 -12.44
N GLN A 155 11.37 -10.40 -13.61
CA GLN A 155 10.15 -9.98 -14.32
C GLN A 155 8.87 -10.28 -13.54
N ILE A 156 8.80 -11.44 -12.86
CA ILE A 156 7.68 -11.78 -11.97
C ILE A 156 7.57 -10.73 -10.88
N HIS A 157 8.69 -10.39 -10.22
CA HIS A 157 8.68 -9.33 -9.22
C HIS A 157 8.23 -8.02 -9.84
N GLU A 158 8.87 -7.54 -10.91
CA GLU A 158 8.57 -6.26 -11.58
C GLU A 158 7.11 -6.13 -12.08
N THR A 159 6.34 -7.22 -12.15
CA THR A 159 4.89 -7.18 -12.44
C THR A 159 4.13 -6.28 -11.45
N TRP A 160 4.65 -6.09 -10.23
CA TRP A 160 4.08 -5.15 -9.26
C TRP A 160 3.99 -3.71 -9.80
N MET A 161 4.86 -3.30 -10.74
CA MET A 161 4.87 -1.96 -11.34
C MET A 161 3.54 -1.59 -12.01
N TYR A 162 2.81 -2.58 -12.51
CA TYR A 162 1.51 -2.38 -13.17
C TYR A 162 0.37 -2.12 -12.19
N VAL A 163 0.53 -2.49 -10.91
CA VAL A 163 -0.53 -2.37 -9.89
C VAL A 163 -0.53 -0.98 -9.25
N GLY A 164 0.64 -0.35 -9.11
CA GLY A 164 0.79 0.95 -8.46
C GLY A 164 -0.09 2.06 -9.08
N PRO A 165 0.00 2.31 -10.40
CA PRO A 165 -0.82 3.33 -11.07
C PRO A 165 -2.32 3.06 -10.92
N LEU A 166 -2.76 1.80 -11.05
CA LEU A 166 -4.16 1.41 -10.88
C LEU A 166 -4.67 1.70 -9.46
N HIS A 167 -3.85 1.40 -8.45
CA HIS A 167 -4.19 1.67 -7.06
C HIS A 167 -4.36 3.18 -6.80
N TRP A 168 -3.39 3.99 -7.20
CA TRP A 168 -3.40 5.43 -6.90
C TRP A 168 -4.43 6.21 -7.71
N SER A 169 -4.65 5.84 -8.97
CA SER A 169 -5.75 6.41 -9.77
C SER A 169 -7.12 6.10 -9.14
N SER A 170 -7.35 4.85 -8.75
CA SER A 170 -8.59 4.46 -8.04
C SER A 170 -8.77 5.22 -6.73
N ARG A 171 -7.68 5.50 -6.00
CA ARG A 171 -7.72 6.29 -4.76
C ARG A 171 -8.10 7.74 -5.03
N ALA A 172 -7.51 8.37 -6.05
CA ALA A 172 -7.83 9.74 -6.45
C ALA A 172 -9.30 9.86 -6.87
N THR A 173 -9.79 8.94 -7.72
CA THR A 173 -11.19 8.90 -8.14
C THR A 173 -12.15 8.77 -6.95
N LEU A 174 -11.85 7.89 -5.99
CA LEU A 174 -12.66 7.76 -4.78
C LEU A 174 -12.69 9.07 -3.98
N CYS A 175 -11.57 9.79 -3.86
CA CYS A 175 -11.53 11.06 -3.15
C CYS A 175 -12.38 12.12 -3.87
N LEU A 176 -12.30 12.21 -5.20
CA LEU A 176 -13.15 13.11 -5.99
C LEU A 176 -14.64 12.82 -5.78
N THR A 177 -15.05 11.55 -5.87
CA THR A 177 -16.46 11.16 -5.62
C THR A 177 -16.91 11.56 -4.22
N VAL A 178 -16.06 11.37 -3.21
CA VAL A 178 -16.38 11.79 -1.83
C VAL A 178 -16.47 13.31 -1.73
N LEU A 179 -15.56 14.05 -2.38
CA LEU A 179 -15.60 15.51 -2.38
C LEU A 179 -16.89 16.05 -2.98
N ASP A 180 -17.30 15.56 -4.15
CA ASP A 180 -18.55 15.96 -4.79
C ASP A 180 -19.73 15.81 -3.81
N CYS A 181 -19.86 14.63 -3.18
CA CYS A 181 -20.93 14.41 -2.20
C CYS A 181 -20.85 15.32 -0.97
N LEU A 182 -19.64 15.54 -0.41
CA LEU A 182 -19.48 16.38 0.78
C LEU A 182 -19.74 17.86 0.47
N GLU A 183 -19.35 18.32 -0.72
CA GLU A 183 -19.59 19.69 -1.19
C GLU A 183 -21.07 19.95 -1.46
N ASP A 184 -21.78 18.99 -2.06
CA ASP A 184 -23.24 19.04 -2.23
C ASP A 184 -23.95 19.18 -0.87
N ILE A 185 -23.58 18.35 0.10
CA ILE A 185 -24.13 18.43 1.46
C ILE A 185 -23.83 19.79 2.11
N ALA A 186 -22.62 20.33 1.94
CA ALA A 186 -22.23 21.62 2.49
C ALA A 186 -23.08 22.75 1.89
N GLN A 187 -23.32 22.69 0.58
CA GLN A 187 -24.16 23.65 -0.13
C GLN A 187 -25.62 23.58 0.35
N GLU A 188 -26.20 22.38 0.46
CA GLU A 188 -27.56 22.19 0.97
C GLU A 188 -27.73 22.67 2.42
N ALA A 189 -26.69 22.51 3.24
CA ALA A 189 -26.67 22.98 4.63
C ALA A 189 -26.34 24.48 4.79
N GLY A 190 -26.10 25.22 3.70
CA GLY A 190 -25.75 26.64 3.74
C GLY A 190 -24.36 26.92 4.35
N ILE A 191 -23.44 25.97 4.27
CA ILE A 191 -22.08 26.09 4.82
C ILE A 191 -21.16 26.69 3.77
N THR A 192 -20.61 27.87 4.06
CA THR A 192 -19.64 28.53 3.17
C THR A 192 -18.28 27.83 3.20
N LEU A 193 -17.92 27.20 2.10
CA LEU A 193 -16.58 26.62 1.90
C LEU A 193 -15.59 27.74 1.53
N LYS A 194 -14.52 27.91 2.31
CA LYS A 194 -13.41 28.79 1.91
C LYS A 194 -12.54 28.07 0.88
N GLY A 195 -12.32 28.70 -0.28
CA GLY A 195 -11.30 28.25 -1.24
C GLY A 195 -11.80 27.72 -2.58
N ARG A 196 -13.00 28.07 -3.04
CA ARG A 196 -13.28 28.09 -4.49
C ARG A 196 -12.92 29.48 -4.98
N GLU A 197 -11.69 29.69 -5.47
CA GLU A 197 -11.49 30.81 -6.39
C GLU A 197 -12.43 30.55 -7.56
N PRO A 198 -13.32 31.50 -7.92
CA PRO A 198 -14.10 31.36 -9.14
C PRO A 198 -13.10 31.31 -10.28
N THR A 199 -13.10 30.22 -11.05
CA THR A 199 -12.49 30.23 -12.37
C THR A 199 -13.24 31.27 -13.18
N ASP A 200 -12.65 32.46 -13.28
CA ASP A 200 -13.11 33.53 -14.14
C ASP A 200 -13.34 32.98 -15.55
N GLY A 201 -14.55 33.21 -16.07
CA GLY A 201 -14.72 33.42 -17.50
C GLY A 201 -15.47 32.37 -18.31
N GLU A 202 -16.64 31.87 -17.87
CA GLU A 202 -17.70 31.57 -18.84
C GLU A 202 -18.30 32.89 -19.36
N HIS A 203 -17.50 33.62 -20.13
CA HIS A 203 -18.02 34.54 -21.13
C HIS A 203 -18.56 33.70 -22.29
N ARG A 204 -19.87 33.48 -22.31
CA ARG A 204 -20.75 33.76 -23.45
C ARG A 204 -22.21 33.42 -23.10
N GLN A 205 -22.90 34.41 -22.55
CA GLN A 205 -24.32 34.56 -22.88
C GLN A 205 -24.44 35.18 -24.27
N ALA A 206 -25.17 34.44 -25.11
CA ALA A 206 -26.02 34.84 -26.22
C ALA A 206 -26.09 36.34 -26.59
N ARG A 207 -25.88 36.64 -27.89
CA ARG A 207 -26.80 37.49 -28.66
C ARG A 207 -26.88 37.04 -30.12
N ALA A 208 -28.13 37.00 -30.57
CA ALA A 208 -28.67 36.86 -31.91
C ALA A 208 -27.78 37.31 -33.09
N GLY A 209 -27.84 36.49 -34.13
CA GLY A 209 -27.44 36.73 -35.51
C GLY A 209 -27.89 35.53 -36.33
#